data_AF-A0A2E2QLN5-F1
#
_entry.id   AF-A0A2E2QLN5-F1
#
_cell.length_a   1.000
_cell.length_b   1.000
_cell.length_c   1.000
_cell.angle_alpha   90.00
_cell.angle_beta   90.00
_cell.angle_gamma   90.00
#
_symmetry.space_group_name_H-M   'P 1'
#
loop_
_entity.id
_entity.type
_entity.pdbx_description
1 polymer ?
#
loop_
_entity_poly.entity_id
_entity_poly.type
_entity_poly.pdbx_seq_one_letter_code
_entity_poly.pdbx_strand_id
1 'polypeptide(L)' 'MSIGPWQIILILVIVLIIFGAGKLPRVAGDLAKGIKNFKKGMNEEDKSESAEGEKTEVLESTSNDDKVEKKDKAAQG' A
#
# COMPACT_ATOMS: atom_id res chain seq x y z
N MET A 1 -34.34 -0.37 9.53
CA MET A 1 -33.23 -1.29 9.18
C MET A 1 -32.27 -0.55 8.29
N SER A 2 -31.24 0.06 8.88
CA SER A 2 -30.25 0.82 8.12
C SER A 2 -29.14 -0.13 7.66
N ILE A 3 -28.75 -0.03 6.39
CA ILE A 3 -27.50 -0.59 5.90
C ILE A 3 -26.39 0.15 6.64
N GLY A 4 -25.86 -0.51 7.66
CA GLY A 4 -24.77 -0.01 8.46
C GLY A 4 -23.43 -0.46 7.92
N PRO A 5 -22.34 0.06 8.50
CA PRO A 5 -20.98 -0.37 8.16
C PRO A 5 -20.78 -1.88 8.35
N TRP A 6 -21.59 -2.52 9.21
CA TRP A 6 -21.54 -3.95 9.48
C TRP A 6 -21.92 -4.82 8.26
N GLN A 7 -22.94 -4.39 7.50
CA GLN A 7 -23.35 -5.09 6.27
C GLN A 7 -22.30 -4.93 5.16
N ILE A 8 -21.67 -3.76 5.05
CA ILE A 8 -20.62 -3.50 4.06
C ILE A 8 -19.41 -4.41 4.33
N ILE A 9 -19.00 -4.56 5.59
CA ILE A 9 -17.93 -5.49 5.99
C ILE A 9 -18.26 -6.93 5.57
N LEU A 10 -19.50 -7.39 5.78
CA LEU A 10 -19.91 -8.76 5.46
C LEU A 10 -19.83 -9.03 3.95
N ILE A 11 -20.28 -8.07 3.14
CA ILE A 11 -20.21 -8.14 1.67
C ILE A 11 -18.75 -8.15 1.22
N LEU A 12 -17.90 -7.31 1.81
CA LEU A 12 -16.47 -7.27 1.50
C LEU A 12 -15.80 -8.63 1.74
N VAL A 13 -16.11 -9.30 2.84
CA VAL A 13 -15.57 -10.64 3.16
C VAL A 13 -15.98 -11.67 2.10
N ILE A 14 -17.25 -11.68 1.67
CA ILE A 14 -17.72 -12.60 0.62
C ILE A 14 -16.97 -12.35 -0.70
N VAL A 15 -16.81 -11.08 -1.08
CA VAL A 15 -16.05 -10.70 -2.28
C VAL A 15 -14.58 -11.14 -2.16
N LEU A 16 -13.96 -10.96 -0.99
CA LEU A 16 -12.59 -11.40 -0.75
C LEU A 16 -12.42 -12.92 -0.83
N ILE A 17 -13.43 -13.72 -0.47
CA ILE A 17 -13.39 -15.18 -0.62
C ILE A 17 -13.44 -15.57 -2.11
N ILE A 18 -14.28 -14.91 -2.91
CA ILE A 18 -14.44 -15.21 -4.35
C ILE A 18 -13.21 -14.76 -5.15
N PHE A 19 -12.71 -13.55 -4.88
CA PHE A 19 -11.61 -12.95 -5.63
C PHE A 19 -10.22 -13.27 -5.04
N GLY A 20 -10.16 -13.63 -3.76
CA GLY A 20 -8.94 -13.87 -2.99
C GLY A 20 -8.30 -12.59 -2.43
N ALA A 21 -7.76 -12.68 -1.22
CA ALA A 21 -7.12 -11.56 -0.52
C ALA A 21 -5.87 -10.99 -1.22
N GLY A 22 -5.22 -11.77 -2.11
CA GLY A 22 -4.04 -11.32 -2.85
C GLY A 22 -4.35 -10.56 -4.14
N LYS A 23 -5.54 -10.76 -4.75
CA LYS A 23 -5.86 -10.12 -6.03
C LYS A 23 -6.38 -8.70 -5.86
N LEU A 24 -7.18 -8.45 -4.82
CA LEU A 24 -7.78 -7.13 -4.55
C LEU A 24 -6.73 -6.02 -4.30
N PRO A 25 -5.69 -6.21 -3.47
CA PRO A 25 -4.66 -5.20 -3.24
C PRO A 25 -3.80 -4.94 -4.47
N ARG A 26 -3.55 -5.97 -5.29
CA ARG A 26 -2.78 -5.85 -6.52
C ARG A 26 -3.50 -4.97 -7.55
N VAL A 27 -4.77 -5.28 -7.83
CA VAL A 27 -5.58 -4.48 -8.77
C VAL A 27 -5.87 -3.08 -8.23
N ALA A 28 -6.09 -2.94 -6.91
CA ALA A 28 -6.28 -1.64 -6.28
C ALA A 28 -5.01 -0.79 -6.36
N GLY A 29 -3.81 -1.39 -6.23
CA GLY A 29 -2.53 -0.69 -6.37
C GLY A 29 -2.32 -0.14 -7.79
N ASP A 30 -2.66 -0.92 -8.82
CA ASP A 30 -2.55 -0.47 -10.22
C ASP A 30 -3.59 0.61 -10.56
N LEU A 31 -4.83 0.44 -10.07
CA LEU A 31 -5.87 1.46 -10.20
C LEU A 31 -5.52 2.75 -9.45
N ALA A 32 -4.97 2.65 -8.23
CA ALA A 32 -4.56 3.80 -7.43
C ALA A 32 -3.43 4.59 -8.09
N LYS A 33 -2.45 3.91 -8.70
CA LYS A 33 -1.39 4.57 -9.49
C LYS A 33 -1.97 5.31 -10.69
N GLY A 34 -2.92 4.69 -11.41
CA GLY A 34 -3.64 5.33 -12.51
C GLY A 34 -4.39 6.58 -12.09
N ILE A 35 -5.17 6.49 -10.99
CA ILE A 35 -5.91 7.62 -10.43
C ILE A 35 -4.96 8.70 -9.89
N LYS A 36 -3.83 8.35 -9.26
CA LYS A 36 -2.82 9.30 -8.77
C LYS A 36 -2.19 10.10 -9.92
N ASN A 37 -1.82 9.42 -11.00
CA ASN A 37 -1.27 10.07 -12.20
C ASN A 37 -2.32 10.91 -12.93
N PHE A 38 -3.58 10.43 -12.99
CA PHE A 38 -4.69 11.19 -13.56
C PHE A 38 -4.97 12.46 -12.76
N LYS A 39 -5.00 12.35 -11.42
CA LYS A 39 -5.21 13.49 -10.53
C LYS A 39 -4.04 14.48 -10.58
N LYS A 40 -2.80 13.98 -10.70
CA LYS A 40 -1.60 14.80 -10.87
C LYS A 40 -1.63 15.55 -12.21
N GLY A 41 -1.89 14.86 -13.32
CA GLY A 41 -1.99 15.49 -14.64
C GLY A 41 -3.08 16.56 -14.71
N MET A 42 -4.26 16.28 -14.14
CA MET A 42 -5.35 17.27 -14.08
C MET A 42 -5.02 18.45 -13.16
N ASN A 43 -4.26 18.24 -12.07
CA ASN A 43 -3.74 19.34 -11.25
C ASN A 43 -2.61 20.10 -11.94
N GLU A 44 -1.83 19.49 -12.83
CA GLU A 44 -0.76 20.14 -13.59
C GLU A 44 -1.35 21.06 -14.67
N GLU A 45 -2.47 20.69 -15.29
CA GLU A 45 -3.23 21.57 -16.20
C GLU A 45 -3.82 22.79 -15.47
N ASP A 46 -4.25 22.64 -14.22
CA ASP A 46 -4.72 23.75 -13.37
C ASP A 46 -3.56 24.57 -12.74
N LYS A 47 -2.32 24.05 -12.73
CA LYS A 47 -1.20 24.57 -11.93
C LYS A 47 0.07 24.75 -12.74
N SER A 48 -0.02 25.44 -13.89
CA SER A 48 1.13 26.04 -14.57
C SER A 48 1.87 27.11 -13.72
N GLU A 49 1.55 27.28 -12.45
CA GLU A 49 2.22 28.22 -11.55
C GLU A 49 2.31 27.68 -10.10
N SER A 50 3.08 26.62 -9.88
CA SER A 50 3.94 26.47 -8.68
C SER A 50 4.53 25.07 -8.64
N ALA A 51 5.85 25.06 -8.66
CA ALA A 51 6.70 23.90 -8.49
C ALA A 51 6.39 23.06 -7.24
N GLU A 52 6.82 21.80 -7.33
CA GLU A 52 7.16 20.88 -6.24
C GLU A 52 6.04 20.03 -5.63
N GLY A 53 6.35 18.74 -5.44
CA GLY A 53 5.41 17.77 -4.84
C GLY A 53 5.83 16.30 -4.92
N GLU A 54 6.84 15.97 -4.13
CA GLU A 54 7.05 14.68 -3.44
C GLU A 54 7.53 13.42 -4.19
N LYS A 55 8.79 13.09 -3.89
CA LYS A 55 9.26 11.72 -3.62
C LYS A 55 8.21 10.97 -2.80
N THR A 56 7.86 9.76 -3.19
CA THR A 56 7.43 8.75 -2.22
C THR A 56 8.34 7.55 -2.36
N GLU A 57 9.12 7.38 -1.31
CA GLU A 57 10.01 6.28 -1.04
C GLU A 57 9.28 4.95 -1.19
N VAL A 58 10.03 4.00 -1.75
CA VAL A 58 9.70 2.59 -1.73
C VAL A 58 9.68 2.16 -0.27
N LEU A 59 8.48 1.99 0.30
CA LEU A 59 8.27 1.23 1.53
C LEU A 59 8.58 -0.24 1.22
N GLU A 60 9.88 -0.50 1.25
CA GLU A 60 10.56 -1.62 1.86
C GLU A 60 9.63 -2.66 2.50
N SER A 61 9.71 -3.88 1.98
CA SER A 61 9.21 -5.08 2.62
C SER A 61 9.89 -5.25 3.98
N THR A 62 9.27 -4.79 5.06
CA THR A 62 9.54 -5.31 6.40
C THR A 62 8.86 -6.66 6.52
N SER A 63 9.59 -7.70 6.10
CA SER A 63 9.53 -9.02 6.73
C SER A 63 10.62 -9.02 7.80
N ASN A 64 10.26 -8.65 9.02
CA ASN A 64 11.07 -8.91 10.21
C ASN A 64 10.29 -9.90 11.06
N ASP A 65 10.66 -11.17 10.95
CA ASP A 65 10.41 -12.19 11.97
C ASP A 65 11.68 -13.06 12.05
N ASP A 66 12.04 -13.41 13.29
CA ASP A 66 13.17 -14.24 13.74
C ASP A 66 14.58 -13.62 13.97
N LYS A 67 14.69 -12.99 15.15
CA LYS A 67 15.47 -13.49 16.30
C LYS A 67 17.00 -13.34 16.35
N VAL A 68 17.40 -12.30 17.10
CA VAL A 68 18.33 -12.31 18.27
C VAL A 68 19.72 -12.95 18.11
N GLU A 69 20.69 -12.08 17.81
CA GLU A 69 21.82 -11.68 18.69
C GLU A 69 22.87 -12.72 19.21
N LYS A 70 24.08 -12.56 18.64
CA LYS A 70 25.46 -12.61 19.19
C LYS A 70 25.94 -13.83 20.00
N LYS A 71 27.00 -14.49 19.49
CA LYS A 71 28.25 -14.73 20.27
C LYS A 71 29.43 -15.21 19.40
N ASP A 72 30.18 -14.29 18.79
CA ASP A 72 31.56 -14.58 18.39
C ASP A 72 32.47 -13.45 18.86
N LYS A 73 33.12 -13.70 20.01
CA LYS A 73 34.19 -12.87 20.55
C LYS A 73 35.42 -13.77 20.69
N ALA A 74 36.50 -13.34 20.07
CA ALA A 74 37.88 -13.68 20.37
C ALA A 74 38.33 -15.13 20.13
N ALA A 75 38.77 -15.41 18.90
CA ALA A 75 39.84 -16.37 18.63
C ALA A 75 41.05 -15.62 18.06
N GLN A 76 42.11 -15.55 18.87
CA GLN A 76 43.52 -15.73 18.52
C GLN A 76 44.15 -14.79 17.47
N GLY A 77 45.17 -14.05 17.94
CA GLY A 77 46.08 -13.23 17.16
C GLY A 77 46.74 -12.20 18.06
#